data_AF-A0A5B8S3I8-F1
#
_entry.id   AF-A0A5B8S3I8-F1
#
_cell.length_a   1.000
_cell.length_b   1.000
_cell.length_c   1.000
_cell.angle_alpha   90.00
_cell.angle_beta   90.00
_cell.angle_gamma   90.00
#
_symmetry.space_group_name_H-M   'P 1'
#
loop_
_entity.id
_entity.type
_entity.pdbx_description
1 polymer ?
#
loop_
_entity_poly.entity_id
_entity_poly.type
_entity_poly.pdbx_seq_one_letter_code
_entity_poly.pdbx_strand_id
1 'polypeptide(L)'
;MSILFTLLLTAAPASATAMPEPNPAEMSAAEIRAHNKQLDRKDPYFIKCVREADTGSLVGRKPVCRTNERWAVLEKVQRAGADQLARDMTTNSHSSGN
;
A
#
# COMPACT_ATOMS: atom_id res chain seq x y z
N MET A 1 -29.98 29.78 -46.46
CA MET A 1 -29.44 30.10 -45.13
C MET A 1 -29.67 28.89 -44.24
N SER A 2 -28.62 28.12 -43.93
CA SER A 2 -28.73 26.96 -43.04
C SER A 2 -27.62 27.08 -42.01
N ILE A 3 -28.00 27.29 -40.75
CA ILE A 3 -27.08 27.48 -39.63
C ILE A 3 -26.95 26.12 -38.93
N LEU A 4 -25.78 25.48 -39.06
CA LEU A 4 -25.44 24.29 -38.29
C LEU A 4 -25.12 24.69 -36.84
N PHE A 5 -25.91 24.18 -35.89
CA PHE A 5 -25.66 24.29 -34.47
C PHE A 5 -24.81 23.09 -34.02
N THR A 6 -23.52 23.30 -33.79
CA THR A 6 -22.62 22.29 -33.18
C THR A 6 -22.82 22.25 -31.68
N LEU A 7 -23.37 21.15 -31.17
CA LEU A 7 -23.53 20.86 -29.75
C LEU A 7 -22.16 20.41 -29.19
N LEU A 8 -21.49 21.26 -28.41
CA LEU A 8 -20.30 20.86 -27.64
C LEU A 8 -20.73 20.05 -26.42
N LEU A 9 -20.40 18.76 -26.42
CA LEU A 9 -20.57 17.87 -25.26
C LEU A 9 -19.41 18.09 -24.29
N THR A 10 -19.63 18.89 -23.25
CA THR A 10 -18.65 19.08 -22.16
C THR A 10 -18.67 17.87 -21.24
N ALA A 11 -17.66 17.00 -21.36
CA ALA A 11 -17.43 15.93 -20.39
C ALA A 11 -16.99 16.53 -19.05
N ALA A 12 -17.85 16.44 -18.04
CA ALA A 12 -17.52 16.84 -16.68
C ALA A 12 -16.45 15.90 -16.11
N PRO A 13 -15.40 16.41 -15.44
CA PRO A 13 -14.47 15.56 -14.71
C PRO A 13 -15.23 14.90 -13.55
N ALA A 14 -15.28 13.57 -13.55
CA ALA A 14 -15.69 12.82 -12.38
C ALA A 14 -14.63 13.04 -11.30
N SER A 15 -14.88 14.00 -10.40
CA SER A 15 -14.10 14.14 -9.17
C SER A 15 -14.28 12.86 -8.37
N ALA A 16 -13.31 11.95 -8.47
CA ALA A 16 -13.16 10.86 -7.53
C ALA A 16 -12.96 11.51 -6.16
N THR A 17 -14.02 11.54 -5.35
CA THR A 17 -13.90 11.82 -3.93
C THR A 17 -12.90 10.82 -3.38
N ALA A 18 -11.68 11.27 -3.13
CA ALA A 18 -10.67 10.48 -2.47
C ALA A 18 -11.25 10.06 -1.11
N MET A 19 -11.72 8.82 -1.03
CA MET A 19 -12.12 8.25 0.25
C MET A 19 -10.90 8.37 1.18
N PRO A 20 -11.06 8.93 2.38
CA PRO A 20 -9.97 8.99 3.33
C PRO A 20 -9.42 7.58 3.54
N GLU A 21 -8.09 7.46 3.51
CA GLU A 21 -7.42 6.16 3.66
C GLU A 21 -7.86 5.53 4.98
N PRO A 22 -8.37 4.29 4.98
CA PRO A 22 -8.81 3.64 6.21
C PRO A 22 -7.60 3.39 7.11
N ASN A 23 -7.79 3.46 8.44
CA ASN A 23 -6.78 3.07 9.42
C ASN A 23 -7.06 1.66 9.96
N PRO A 24 -6.46 0.59 9.39
CA PRO A 24 -6.84 -0.78 9.74
C PRO A 24 -6.35 -1.20 11.14
N ALA A 25 -5.46 -0.43 11.76
CA ALA A 25 -4.97 -0.70 13.12
C ALA A 25 -6.05 -0.43 14.19
N GLU A 26 -7.04 0.39 13.87
CA GLU A 26 -8.15 0.75 14.76
C GLU A 26 -9.45 0.01 14.42
N MET A 27 -9.44 -0.81 13.36
CA MET A 27 -10.62 -1.55 12.91
C MET A 27 -10.65 -2.97 13.48
N SER A 28 -11.83 -3.40 13.89
CA SER A 28 -12.11 -4.80 14.17
C SER A 28 -12.13 -5.64 12.90
N ALA A 29 -12.01 -6.97 13.06
CA ALA A 29 -12.11 -7.90 11.93
C ALA A 29 -13.47 -7.82 11.21
N ALA A 30 -14.55 -7.45 11.91
CA ALA A 30 -15.87 -7.30 11.31
C ALA A 30 -15.94 -6.06 10.42
N GLU A 31 -15.42 -4.93 10.90
CA GLU A 31 -15.35 -3.67 10.14
C GLU A 31 -14.46 -3.83 8.90
N ILE A 32 -13.31 -4.51 9.03
CA ILE A 32 -12.43 -4.79 7.89
C ILE A 32 -13.16 -5.63 6.82
N ARG A 33 -13.93 -6.66 7.23
CA ARG A 33 -14.72 -7.45 6.28
C ARG A 33 -15.83 -6.64 5.62
N ALA A 34 -16.47 -5.73 6.36
CA ALA A 34 -17.51 -4.85 5.82
C ALA A 34 -16.92 -3.88 4.78
N HIS A 35 -15.78 -3.24 5.10
CA HIS A 35 -15.03 -2.38 4.19
C HIS A 35 -14.61 -3.13 2.91
N ASN A 36 -13.96 -4.29 3.06
CA ASN A 36 -13.46 -5.07 1.93
C ASN A 36 -14.56 -5.62 1.01
N LYS A 37 -15.81 -5.75 1.47
CA LYS A 37 -16.94 -6.20 0.62
C LYS A 37 -17.27 -5.21 -0.49
N GLN A 38 -16.88 -3.95 -0.33
CA GLN A 38 -17.17 -2.87 -1.29
C GLN A 38 -16.06 -2.73 -2.34
N LEU A 39 -14.95 -3.47 -2.20
CA LEU A 39 -13.73 -3.28 -2.99
C LEU A 39 -13.35 -4.56 -3.73
N ASP A 40 -12.72 -4.39 -4.89
CA ASP A 40 -12.00 -5.50 -5.52
C ASP A 40 -10.77 -5.88 -4.69
N ARG A 41 -10.34 -7.13 -4.76
CA ARG A 41 -9.17 -7.62 -4.03
C ARG A 41 -7.87 -6.92 -4.41
N LYS A 42 -7.79 -6.35 -5.60
CA LYS A 42 -6.63 -5.58 -6.11
C LYS A 42 -6.74 -4.09 -5.85
N ASP A 43 -7.85 -3.62 -5.28
CA ASP A 43 -8.04 -2.21 -4.96
C ASP A 43 -6.93 -1.72 -4.01
N PRO A 44 -6.38 -0.51 -4.20
CA PRO A 44 -5.36 0.06 -3.32
C PRO A 44 -5.75 0.09 -1.84
N TYR A 45 -7.03 0.32 -1.54
CA TYR A 45 -7.58 0.41 -0.19
C TYR A 45 -8.18 -0.89 0.33
N PHE A 46 -8.08 -2.00 -0.42
CA PHE A 46 -8.39 -3.32 0.12
C PHE A 46 -7.42 -3.65 1.26
N ILE A 47 -7.98 -4.02 2.41
CA ILE A 47 -7.21 -4.28 3.63
C ILE A 47 -6.80 -5.75 3.67
N LYS A 48 -5.50 -5.98 3.81
CA LYS A 48 -4.90 -7.32 3.99
C LYS A 48 -4.24 -7.41 5.36
N CYS A 49 -4.60 -8.44 6.12
CA CYS A 49 -3.97 -8.80 7.38
C CYS A 49 -2.96 -9.92 7.19
N VAL A 50 -1.72 -9.73 7.63
CA VAL A 50 -0.63 -10.71 7.55
C VAL A 50 -0.12 -11.00 8.97
N ARG A 51 0.23 -12.26 9.26
CA ARG A 51 0.84 -12.63 10.54
C ARG A 51 2.33 -12.35 10.50
N GLU A 52 2.75 -11.29 11.19
CA GLU A 52 4.15 -10.92 11.34
C GLU A 52 4.74 -11.52 12.63
N ALA A 53 6.06 -11.73 12.64
CA ALA A 53 6.77 -12.15 13.84
C ALA A 53 6.70 -11.04 14.89
N ASP A 54 6.50 -11.40 16.15
CA ASP A 54 6.50 -10.44 17.25
C ASP A 54 7.91 -10.23 17.77
N THR A 55 8.41 -9.00 17.70
CA THR A 55 9.77 -8.66 18.13
C THR A 55 10.00 -9.07 19.57
N GLY A 56 11.05 -9.85 19.83
CA GLY A 56 11.35 -10.40 21.16
C GLY A 56 10.69 -11.75 21.45
N SER A 57 9.91 -12.31 20.51
CA SER A 57 9.37 -13.67 20.60
C SER A 57 9.94 -14.58 19.51
N LEU A 58 10.37 -15.79 19.89
CA LEU A 58 10.86 -16.79 18.93
C LEU A 58 9.74 -17.47 18.14
N VAL A 59 8.52 -17.51 18.70
CA VAL A 59 7.37 -18.22 18.11
C VAL A 59 6.12 -17.34 17.99
N GLY A 60 6.07 -16.23 18.72
CA GLY A 60 4.96 -15.29 18.74
C GLY A 60 4.75 -14.65 17.38
N ARG A 61 3.49 -14.62 16.93
CA ARG A 61 3.08 -13.94 15.71
C ARG A 61 1.80 -13.16 15.93
N LYS A 62 1.76 -11.89 15.54
CA LYS A 62 0.57 -11.03 15.64
C LYS A 62 0.05 -10.63 14.25
N PRO A 63 -1.27 -10.50 14.08
CA PRO A 63 -1.81 -9.99 12.83
C PRO A 63 -1.51 -8.49 12.70
N VAL A 64 -1.00 -8.09 11.54
CA VAL A 64 -0.83 -6.68 11.16
C VAL A 64 -1.67 -6.46 9.91
N CYS A 65 -2.64 -5.55 10.01
CA CYS A 65 -3.55 -5.21 8.93
C CYS A 65 -3.13 -3.88 8.29
N ARG A 66 -3.04 -3.85 6.96
CA ARG A 66 -2.73 -2.64 6.18
C ARG A 66 -3.46 -2.70 4.84
N THR A 67 -3.63 -1.55 4.20
CA THR A 67 -4.11 -1.45 2.81
C THR A 67 -3.09 -2.07 1.85
N ASN A 68 -3.55 -2.53 0.67
CA ASN A 68 -2.68 -3.04 -0.38
C ASN A 68 -1.61 -2.01 -0.79
N GLU A 69 -2.00 -0.74 -0.91
CA GLU A 69 -1.07 0.36 -1.21
C GLU A 69 0.02 0.47 -0.16
N ARG A 70 -0.35 0.42 1.14
CA ARG A 70 0.63 0.51 2.22
C ARG A 70 1.58 -0.68 2.24
N TRP A 71 1.10 -1.89 1.93
CA TRP A 71 1.97 -3.05 1.75
C TRP A 71 2.97 -2.86 0.62
N ALA A 72 2.53 -2.31 -0.52
CA ALA A 72 3.42 -2.04 -1.65
C ALA A 72 4.51 -1.02 -1.32
N VAL A 73 4.19 0.01 -0.52
CA VAL A 73 5.18 0.97 -0.03
C VAL A 73 6.21 0.29 0.89
N LEU A 74 5.75 -0.53 1.84
CA LEU A 74 6.64 -1.22 2.76
C LEU A 74 7.57 -2.20 2.03
N GLU A 75 7.06 -2.94 1.05
CA GLU A 75 7.89 -3.84 0.26
C GLU A 75 9.02 -3.08 -0.46
N LYS A 76 8.71 -1.94 -1.06
CA LYS A 76 9.71 -1.09 -1.73
C LYS A 76 10.79 -0.63 -0.76
N VAL A 77 10.39 -0.13 0.41
CA VAL A 77 11.32 0.35 1.44
C VAL A 77 12.19 -0.79 1.97
N GLN A 78 11.60 -1.95 2.23
CA GLN A 78 12.34 -3.14 2.69
C GLN A 78 13.38 -3.60 1.67
N ARG A 79 13.02 -3.65 0.39
CA ARG A 79 13.96 -4.01 -0.69
C ARG A 79 15.10 -3.00 -0.78
N ALA A 80 14.78 -1.70 -0.83
CA ALA A 80 15.80 -0.65 -0.90
C ALA A 80 16.76 -0.69 0.30
N GLY A 81 16.24 -0.94 1.51
CA GLY A 81 17.05 -1.09 2.71
C GLY A 81 17.97 -2.32 2.67
N ALA A 82 17.46 -3.46 2.18
CA ALA A 82 18.28 -4.67 2.00
C ALA A 82 19.41 -4.45 0.99
N ASP A 83 19.12 -3.79 -0.13
CA ASP A 83 20.12 -3.46 -1.15
C ASP A 83 21.18 -2.51 -0.60
N GLN A 84 20.78 -1.53 0.21
CA GLN A 84 21.72 -0.61 0.85
C GLN A 84 22.65 -1.33 1.82
N LEU A 85 22.08 -2.18 2.69
CA LEU A 85 22.88 -2.98 3.62
C LEU A 85 23.88 -3.88 2.89
N ALA A 86 23.46 -4.50 1.77
CA ALA A 86 24.35 -5.32 0.97
C ALA A 86 25.52 -4.49 0.39
N ARG A 87 25.23 -3.30 -0.16
CA ARG A 87 26.26 -2.39 -0.68
C ARG A 87 27.23 -1.93 0.41
N ASP A 88 26.72 -1.61 1.59
CA ASP A 88 27.54 -1.16 2.72
C ASP A 88 28.49 -2.28 3.17
N MET A 89 27.99 -3.51 3.28
CA MET A 89 28.81 -4.69 3.59
C MET A 89 29.90 -4.93 2.53
N THR A 90 29.57 -4.81 1.24
CA THR A 90 30.56 -4.90 0.17
C THR A 90 31.57 -3.77 0.25
N THR A 91 31.16 -2.53 0.39
CA THR A 91 32.07 -1.37 0.44
C THR A 91 33.01 -1.46 1.65
N ASN A 92 32.48 -1.79 2.83
CA ASN A 92 33.27 -1.91 4.06
C ASN A 92 34.25 -3.09 4.04
N SER A 93 33.89 -4.21 3.40
CA SER A 93 34.80 -5.33 3.22
C SER A 93 35.95 -5.00 2.26
N HIS A 94 35.72 -4.14 1.25
CA HIS A 94 36.80 -3.63 0.39
C HIS A 94 37.70 -2.62 1.13
N SER A 95 37.16 -1.80 2.05
CA SER A 95 37.96 -0.84 2.81
C SER A 95 38.79 -1.45 3.94
N SER A 96 38.38 -2.60 4.49
CA SER A 96 39.09 -3.25 5.60
C SER A 96 40.29 -4.11 5.17
N GLY A 97 40.52 -4.27 3.87
CA GLY A 97 41.59 -5.11 3.31
C GLY A 97 42.87 -4.36 2.91
N ASN A 98 43.00 -3.07 3.26
CA ASN A 98 44.10 -2.21 2.86
C ASN A 98 44.87 -1.65 4.05
#